data_AF-A0A395VFI0-F1
#
_entry.id   AF-A0A395VFI0-F1
#
_cell.length_a   1.000
_cell.length_b   1.000
_cell.length_c   1.000
_cell.angle_alpha   90.00
_cell.angle_beta   90.00
_cell.angle_gamma   90.00
#
_symmetry.space_group_name_H-M   'P 1'
#
loop_
_entity.id
_entity.type
_entity.pdbx_description
1 polymer ?
#
loop_
_entity_poly.entity_id
_entity_poly.type
_entity_poly.pdbx_seq_one_letter_code
_entity_poly.pdbx_strand_id
1 'polypeptide(L)'
;MIERRWIQKGYRIFFAIALLICVGGIPAYAEELVPDAGEITGRVLFISSYSYAWETVPEQIRGIKEALGAGVQLDYQFMDTKNVETAESEQLFYQTLTYYLKMVPAYDVVIVGDDAAFQFAMTYRDELFAQTPVVFEGVNDRELAKKAAADPLVTGVVETLSYENTITLAKKLYPDARQVVGILDDTVTGEGERKEFQYYDTVFPELDFVEIDASKLSQEELKRQVAALGEESILVYIMCSRDGDGNVYAAAEAIQMLSDVAQIPMFSIVSHGMGKGFLGGEIVSQEQMGKRAGEMAVQILEGTDCAGISIVMEPPKVYCFDENVMRRFGISASKLPGDAVIINHRESFWEKNRDTIRATLVIAAVSLAVVAWLAVDNMRRRKMNEVITRANEKLSYSAHYDVLTHLKNRSVFMEDIRQRIASGEEFTVFMYDLDNFKRVNDTYGHNIGDEVLREVALRSLAVEDGHFTPYRLAGDEFVALIDCGDYRVIERYASGLMERLQKPCRMGAADEALGVSLGIAVWPEHGADATELLAAADAAMYTVKKNGKNGYAFYKEPCAS
;
A
#
# COMPACT_ATOMS: atom_id res chain seq x y z
N MET A 1 -35.18 -18.55 -10.10
CA MET A 1 -35.53 -17.21 -9.54
C MET A 1 -34.51 -16.68 -8.52
N ILE A 2 -33.63 -17.51 -7.94
CA ILE A 2 -32.66 -17.13 -6.90
C ILE A 2 -31.34 -16.56 -7.50
N GLU A 3 -30.92 -17.00 -8.69
CA GLU A 3 -29.67 -16.53 -9.33
C GLU A 3 -29.70 -15.06 -9.78
N ARG A 4 -30.85 -14.54 -10.24
CA ARG A 4 -30.98 -13.12 -10.65
C ARG A 4 -30.78 -12.13 -9.50
N ARG A 5 -31.03 -12.53 -8.24
CA ARG A 5 -30.86 -11.67 -7.06
C ARG A 5 -29.38 -11.48 -6.67
N TRP A 6 -28.51 -12.44 -6.97
CA TRP A 6 -27.08 -12.33 -6.67
C TRP A 6 -26.35 -11.44 -7.65
N ILE A 7 -26.70 -11.52 -8.94
CA ILE A 7 -26.15 -10.66 -9.99
C ILE A 7 -26.52 -9.19 -9.74
N GLN A 8 -27.77 -8.89 -9.36
CA GLN A 8 -28.19 -7.53 -9.02
C GLN A 8 -27.49 -6.95 -7.77
N LYS A 9 -27.17 -7.79 -6.77
CA LYS A 9 -26.41 -7.33 -5.58
C LYS A 9 -24.94 -7.05 -5.92
N GLY A 10 -24.31 -7.87 -6.76
CA GLY A 10 -22.96 -7.62 -7.24
C GLY A 10 -22.84 -6.31 -8.03
N TYR A 11 -23.80 -6.04 -8.91
CA TYR A 11 -23.86 -4.77 -9.66
C TYR A 11 -24.03 -3.55 -8.75
N ARG A 12 -24.87 -3.64 -7.70
CA ARG A 12 -25.06 -2.53 -6.75
C ARG A 12 -23.82 -2.24 -5.90
N ILE A 13 -23.07 -3.27 -5.52
CA ILE A 13 -21.81 -3.11 -4.77
C ILE A 13 -20.74 -2.51 -5.69
N PHE A 14 -20.63 -2.98 -6.93
CA PHE A 14 -19.71 -2.41 -7.92
C PHE A 14 -20.03 -0.95 -8.24
N PHE A 15 -21.33 -0.61 -8.39
CA PHE A 15 -21.77 0.77 -8.61
C PHE A 15 -21.51 1.66 -7.40
N ALA A 16 -21.69 1.15 -6.17
CA ALA A 16 -21.41 1.90 -4.95
C ALA A 16 -19.90 2.17 -4.77
N ILE A 17 -19.04 1.22 -5.11
CA ILE A 17 -17.58 1.38 -5.08
C ILE A 17 -17.12 2.35 -6.18
N ALA A 18 -17.68 2.25 -7.40
CA ALA A 18 -17.39 3.20 -8.48
C ALA A 18 -17.86 4.63 -8.13
N LEU A 19 -19.01 4.78 -7.46
CA LEU A 19 -19.49 6.09 -7.00
C LEU A 19 -18.59 6.67 -5.90
N LEU A 20 -18.09 5.84 -4.98
CA LEU A 20 -17.14 6.26 -3.94
C LEU A 20 -15.80 6.72 -4.53
N ILE A 21 -15.33 6.07 -5.60
CA ILE A 21 -14.10 6.46 -6.30
C ILE A 21 -14.30 7.76 -7.11
N CYS A 22 -15.50 7.98 -7.67
CA CYS A 22 -15.81 9.21 -8.41
C CYS A 22 -16.09 10.43 -7.51
N VAL A 23 -16.55 10.24 -6.26
CA VAL A 23 -16.82 11.34 -5.32
C VAL A 23 -15.57 11.75 -4.53
N GLY A 24 -14.56 10.88 -4.41
CA GLY A 24 -13.28 11.20 -3.74
C GLY A 24 -12.34 12.14 -4.50
N GLY A 25 -12.76 12.67 -5.65
CA GLY A 25 -11.92 13.50 -6.55
C GLY A 25 -12.32 14.97 -6.65
N ILE A 26 -13.12 15.51 -5.72
CA ILE A 26 -13.40 16.96 -5.69
C ILE A 26 -12.30 17.63 -4.86
N PRO A 27 -11.40 18.43 -5.45
CA PRO A 27 -10.51 19.27 -4.66
C PRO A 27 -11.37 20.23 -3.85
N ALA A 28 -11.29 20.14 -2.53
CA ALA A 28 -11.84 21.15 -1.64
C ALA A 28 -11.06 22.45 -1.90
N TYR A 29 -11.66 23.36 -2.66
CA TYR A 29 -11.25 24.75 -2.66
C TYR A 29 -11.58 25.29 -1.27
N ALA A 30 -10.58 25.34 -0.40
CA ALA A 30 -10.65 26.11 0.83
C ALA A 30 -10.65 27.58 0.41
N GLU A 31 -11.78 28.27 0.61
CA GLU A 31 -11.79 29.73 0.68
C GLU A 31 -10.90 30.12 1.86
N GLU A 32 -9.78 30.81 1.58
CA GLU A 32 -9.01 31.51 2.61
C GLU A 32 -9.93 32.51 3.30
N LEU A 33 -10.26 32.24 4.57
CA LEU A 33 -10.82 33.22 5.48
C LEU A 33 -9.82 34.38 5.58
N VAL A 34 -10.20 35.53 5.01
CA VAL A 34 -9.56 36.81 5.30
C VAL A 34 -9.70 37.04 6.81
N PRO A 35 -8.60 37.11 7.59
CA PRO A 35 -8.70 37.33 9.03
C PRO A 35 -9.34 38.70 9.27
N ASP A 36 -10.33 38.73 10.16
CA ASP A 36 -10.90 39.95 10.69
C ASP A 36 -9.77 40.83 11.24
N ALA A 37 -9.76 42.13 10.91
CA ALA A 37 -8.72 43.05 11.32
C ALA A 37 -8.82 43.26 12.84
N GLY A 38 -8.11 42.42 13.60
CA GLY A 38 -7.98 42.53 15.04
C GLY A 38 -7.48 43.90 15.46
N GLU A 39 -7.76 44.26 16.72
CA GLU A 39 -7.24 45.48 17.35
C GLU A 39 -5.70 45.47 17.28
N ILE A 40 -5.11 46.52 16.69
CA ILE A 40 -3.66 46.61 16.52
C ILE A 40 -3.01 46.76 17.89
N THR A 41 -2.17 45.80 18.28
CA THR A 41 -1.53 45.71 19.60
C THR A 41 -0.16 46.38 19.66
N GLY A 42 0.40 46.82 18.52
CA GLY A 42 1.67 47.55 18.45
C GLY A 42 2.04 48.00 17.04
N ARG A 43 2.96 48.94 16.92
CA ARG A 43 3.47 49.48 15.64
C ARG A 43 4.99 49.38 15.58
N VAL A 44 5.49 48.74 14.52
CA VAL A 44 6.91 48.56 14.25
C VAL A 44 7.27 49.23 12.92
N LEU A 45 8.37 49.99 12.91
CA LEU A 45 8.94 50.56 11.70
C LEU A 45 10.20 49.81 11.31
N PHE A 46 10.27 49.25 10.10
CA PHE A 46 11.48 48.69 9.54
C PHE A 46 12.15 49.70 8.60
N ILE A 47 13.42 50.03 8.84
CA ILE A 47 14.24 50.85 7.95
C ILE A 47 15.32 49.96 7.35
N SER A 48 15.29 49.75 6.04
CA SER A 48 16.31 48.97 5.35
C SER A 48 17.31 49.89 4.66
N SER A 49 18.58 49.49 4.70
CA SER A 49 19.67 50.10 3.93
C SER A 49 19.38 50.07 2.42
N TYR A 50 18.64 49.07 1.94
CA TYR A 50 18.44 48.82 0.51
C TYR A 50 16.97 49.02 0.10
N SER A 51 16.71 49.07 -1.21
CA SER A 51 15.35 49.04 -1.73
C SER A 51 14.73 47.64 -1.64
N TYR A 52 13.39 47.58 -1.66
CA TYR A 52 12.64 46.33 -1.71
C TYR A 52 13.02 45.41 -2.88
N ALA A 53 13.63 45.95 -3.95
CA ALA A 53 14.08 45.19 -5.10
C ALA A 53 15.32 44.32 -4.81
N TRP A 54 16.05 44.59 -3.73
CA TRP A 54 17.21 43.81 -3.33
C TRP A 54 16.77 42.47 -2.73
N GLU A 55 17.38 41.36 -3.17
CA GLU A 55 16.89 40.00 -2.92
C GLU A 55 16.70 39.64 -1.44
N THR A 56 17.55 40.17 -0.54
CA THR A 56 17.51 39.86 0.89
C THR A 56 16.42 40.62 1.65
N VAL A 57 15.98 41.80 1.17
CA VAL A 57 15.03 42.66 1.89
C VAL A 57 13.65 42.00 2.05
N PRO A 58 13.07 41.37 1.00
CA PRO A 58 11.83 40.60 1.18
C PRO A 58 11.97 39.39 2.12
N GLU A 59 13.16 38.79 2.25
CA GLU A 59 13.41 37.69 3.20
C GLU A 59 13.38 38.21 4.64
N GLN A 60 14.10 39.31 4.92
CA GLN A 60 14.09 40.00 6.21
C GLN A 60 12.67 40.38 6.64
N ILE A 61 11.92 41.05 5.75
CA ILE A 61 10.54 41.48 6.01
C ILE A 61 9.63 40.28 6.31
N ARG A 62 9.81 39.17 5.60
CA ARG A 62 9.02 37.95 5.82
C ARG A 62 9.27 37.38 7.21
N GLY A 63 10.54 37.29 7.61
CA GLY A 63 10.92 36.86 8.95
C GLY A 63 10.34 37.76 10.03
N ILE A 64 10.52 39.07 9.91
CA ILE A 64 9.98 40.06 10.86
C ILE A 64 8.46 39.89 10.97
N LYS A 65 7.75 39.82 9.84
CA LYS A 65 6.30 39.69 9.80
C LYS A 65 5.81 38.38 10.41
N GLU A 66 6.52 37.28 10.19
CA GLU A 66 6.21 35.98 10.81
C GLU A 66 6.27 36.07 12.33
N ALA A 67 7.30 36.73 12.88
CA ALA A 67 7.46 36.90 14.32
C ALA A 67 6.42 37.83 14.95
N LEU A 68 6.14 38.97 14.30
CA LEU A 68 5.22 39.99 14.80
C LEU A 68 3.75 39.51 14.85
N GLY A 69 3.37 38.56 13.99
CA GLY A 69 2.00 38.05 13.91
C GLY A 69 1.00 39.06 13.35
N ALA A 70 -0.30 38.70 13.36
CA ALA A 70 -1.35 39.51 12.73
C ALA A 70 -1.78 40.75 13.54
N GLY A 71 -1.41 40.83 14.82
CA GLY A 71 -1.82 41.92 15.73
C GLY A 71 -0.92 43.18 15.67
N VAL A 72 0.26 43.10 15.07
CA VAL A 72 1.23 44.20 15.04
C VAL A 72 1.34 44.77 13.63
N GLN A 73 1.24 46.10 13.51
CA GLN A 73 1.43 46.79 12.24
C GLN A 73 2.93 46.95 11.95
N LEU A 74 3.36 46.51 10.77
CA LEU A 74 4.72 46.69 10.25
C LEU A 74 4.71 47.66 9.06
N ASP A 75 5.37 48.80 9.20
CA ASP A 75 5.62 49.75 8.12
C ASP A 75 7.10 49.71 7.70
N TYR A 76 7.43 50.08 6.46
CA TYR A 76 8.80 49.99 5.93
C TYR A 76 9.26 51.29 5.27
N GLN A 77 10.55 51.61 5.41
CA GLN A 77 11.24 52.70 4.73
C GLN A 77 12.56 52.19 4.16
N PHE A 78 12.94 52.68 2.98
CA PHE A 78 14.09 52.17 2.24
C PHE A 78 15.04 53.31 1.89
N MET A 79 16.31 53.16 2.23
CA MET A 79 17.36 54.15 1.92
C MET A 79 17.93 54.01 0.51
N ASP A 80 17.86 52.79 -0.06
CA ASP A 80 18.33 52.43 -1.40
C ASP A 80 19.81 52.75 -1.67
N THR A 81 20.67 52.50 -0.68
CA THR A 81 22.10 52.87 -0.75
C THR A 81 22.88 52.12 -1.83
N LYS A 82 22.45 50.92 -2.26
CA LYS A 82 23.08 50.22 -3.40
C LYS A 82 22.98 50.97 -4.72
N ASN A 83 21.98 51.86 -4.87
CA ASN A 83 21.82 52.68 -6.07
C ASN A 83 22.33 54.11 -5.86
N VAL A 84 22.13 54.70 -4.68
CA VAL A 84 22.48 56.11 -4.40
C VAL A 84 23.09 56.27 -3.00
N GLU A 85 24.41 56.14 -2.91
CA GLU A 85 25.18 56.30 -1.67
C GLU A 85 25.92 57.65 -1.64
N THR A 86 25.24 58.71 -1.19
CA THR A 86 25.81 60.06 -1.06
C THR A 86 25.35 60.71 0.24
N ALA A 87 26.15 61.64 0.78
CA ALA A 87 25.73 62.42 1.94
C ALA A 87 24.44 63.23 1.69
N GLU A 88 24.20 63.64 0.43
CA GLU A 88 22.96 64.34 0.06
C GLU A 88 21.75 63.40 0.09
N SER A 89 21.87 62.17 -0.43
CA SER A 89 20.77 61.19 -0.38
C SER A 89 20.42 60.82 1.07
N GLU A 90 21.40 60.63 1.95
CA GLU A 90 21.16 60.39 3.38
C GLU A 90 20.44 61.57 4.04
N GLN A 91 20.87 62.80 3.76
CA GLN A 91 20.23 64.01 4.32
C GLN A 91 18.80 64.20 3.81
N LEU A 92 18.53 63.88 2.55
CA LEU A 92 17.17 63.90 1.97
C LEU A 92 16.29 62.83 2.62
N PHE A 93 16.83 61.64 2.86
CA PHE A 93 16.15 60.58 3.60
C PHE A 93 15.81 61.01 5.02
N TYR A 94 16.77 61.61 5.75
CA TYR A 94 16.53 62.21 7.07
C TYR A 94 15.39 63.22 7.05
N GLN A 95 15.39 64.17 6.10
CA GLN A 95 14.34 65.20 6.01
C GLN A 95 12.96 64.57 5.75
N THR A 96 12.93 63.58 4.86
CA THR A 96 11.70 62.88 4.47
C THR A 96 11.15 62.06 5.63
N LEU A 97 12.00 61.28 6.29
CA LEU A 97 11.64 60.47 7.44
C LEU A 97 11.21 61.33 8.63
N THR A 98 11.90 62.43 8.89
CA THR A 98 11.53 63.40 9.94
C THR A 98 10.12 63.96 9.71
N TYR A 99 9.80 64.32 8.46
CA TYR A 99 8.47 64.78 8.11
C TYR A 99 7.44 63.65 8.27
N TYR A 100 7.74 62.45 7.75
CA TYR A 100 6.88 61.28 7.83
C TYR A 100 6.52 60.92 9.28
N LEU A 101 7.51 60.81 10.17
CA LEU A 101 7.32 60.48 11.59
C LEU A 101 6.46 61.50 12.36
N LYS A 102 6.38 62.75 11.88
CA LYS A 102 5.46 63.77 12.44
C LYS A 102 4.02 63.59 11.97
N MET A 103 3.81 62.95 10.82
CA MET A 103 2.50 62.79 10.18
C MET A 103 1.80 61.48 10.52
N VAL A 104 2.53 60.49 11.07
CA VAL A 104 1.99 59.19 11.45
C VAL A 104 2.01 58.99 12.98
N PRO A 105 1.18 58.09 13.54
CA PRO A 105 1.29 57.71 14.94
C PRO A 105 2.69 57.17 15.26
N ALA A 106 3.16 57.40 16.49
CA ALA A 106 4.47 56.94 16.95
C ALA A 106 4.62 55.42 16.81
N TYR A 107 5.84 54.99 16.51
CA TYR A 107 6.22 53.58 16.50
C TYR A 107 6.74 53.18 17.89
N ASP A 108 6.39 51.98 18.31
CA ASP A 108 6.79 51.42 19.60
C ASP A 108 8.20 50.83 19.53
N VAL A 109 8.59 50.28 18.37
CA VAL A 109 9.92 49.72 18.09
C VAL A 109 10.35 50.08 16.67
N VAL A 110 11.64 50.37 16.48
CA VAL A 110 12.25 50.55 15.16
C VAL A 110 13.21 49.39 14.91
N ILE A 111 13.03 48.67 13.80
CA ILE A 111 13.97 47.68 13.31
C ILE A 111 14.81 48.31 12.20
N VAL A 112 16.13 48.14 12.24
CA VAL A 112 17.04 48.66 11.21
C VAL A 112 17.84 47.53 10.57
N GLY A 113 17.78 47.45 9.23
CA GLY A 113 18.39 46.39 8.44
C GLY A 113 19.68 46.84 7.76
N ASP A 114 20.76 46.14 8.07
CA ASP A 114 22.12 46.30 7.53
C ASP A 114 22.81 47.63 7.96
N ASP A 115 24.08 47.77 7.60
CA ASP A 115 25.01 48.74 8.17
C ASP A 115 24.58 50.21 7.96
N ALA A 116 24.06 50.58 6.79
CA ALA A 116 23.73 51.98 6.50
C ALA A 116 22.52 52.48 7.30
N ALA A 117 21.45 51.68 7.40
CA ALA A 117 20.29 52.00 8.22
C ALA A 117 20.63 52.03 9.71
N PHE A 118 21.50 51.11 10.16
CA PHE A 118 21.98 51.12 11.53
C PHE A 118 22.81 52.36 11.85
N GLN A 119 23.79 52.70 10.99
CA GLN A 119 24.61 53.90 11.14
C GLN A 119 23.76 55.17 11.11
N PHE A 120 22.78 55.25 10.21
CA PHE A 120 21.82 56.35 10.14
C PHE A 120 21.04 56.49 11.45
N ALA A 121 20.47 55.39 11.96
CA ALA A 121 19.68 55.41 13.19
C ALA A 121 20.52 55.76 14.42
N MET A 122 21.80 55.35 14.45
CA MET A 122 22.72 55.72 15.52
C MET A 122 23.18 57.18 15.41
N THR A 123 23.37 57.70 14.19
CA THR A 123 23.75 59.09 13.94
C THR A 123 22.66 60.06 14.36
N TYR A 124 21.40 59.75 14.04
CA TYR A 124 20.23 60.58 14.38
C TYR A 124 19.45 60.05 15.60
N ARG A 125 20.13 59.29 16.46
CA ARG A 125 19.54 58.55 17.59
C ARG A 125 18.72 59.43 18.52
N ASP A 126 19.29 60.59 18.89
CA ASP A 126 18.68 61.54 19.83
C ASP A 126 17.58 62.40 19.18
N GLU A 127 17.62 62.58 17.85
CA GLU A 127 16.68 63.44 17.14
C GLU A 127 15.42 62.71 16.67
N LEU A 128 15.58 61.49 16.16
CA LEU A 128 14.49 60.71 15.58
C LEU A 128 13.94 59.63 16.52
N PHE A 129 14.80 59.05 17.35
CA PHE A 129 14.47 57.81 18.07
C PHE A 129 14.71 57.88 19.58
N ALA A 130 14.92 59.07 20.17
CA ALA A 130 15.41 59.27 21.55
C ALA A 130 14.85 58.30 22.61
N GLN A 131 13.55 58.00 22.55
CA GLN A 131 12.84 57.13 23.50
C GLN A 131 12.31 55.82 22.88
N THR A 132 12.61 55.56 21.62
CA THR A 132 12.11 54.40 20.88
C THR A 132 13.21 53.32 20.84
N PRO A 133 12.95 52.10 21.32
CA PRO A 133 13.86 50.98 21.17
C PRO A 133 14.23 50.72 19.71
N VAL A 134 15.52 50.52 19.46
CA VAL A 134 16.06 50.17 18.15
C VAL A 134 16.59 48.74 18.18
N VAL A 135 16.07 47.90 17.30
CA VAL A 135 16.53 46.53 17.07
C VAL A 135 17.26 46.47 15.74
N PHE A 136 18.57 46.25 15.73
CA PHE A 136 19.31 46.09 14.47
C PHE A 136 19.34 44.63 14.00
N GLU A 137 19.46 44.43 12.70
CA GLU A 137 19.67 43.14 12.07
C GLU A 137 20.55 43.29 10.83
N GLY A 138 21.38 42.30 10.51
CA GLY A 138 22.26 42.36 9.33
C GLY A 138 23.51 43.24 9.48
N VAL A 139 23.88 43.65 10.70
CA VAL A 139 25.04 44.54 10.91
C VAL A 139 26.34 43.74 10.88
N ASN A 140 27.26 44.08 9.98
CA ASN A 140 28.53 43.36 9.79
C ASN A 140 29.62 43.83 10.76
N ASP A 141 29.62 45.11 11.15
CA ASP A 141 30.62 45.66 12.08
C ASP A 141 30.29 45.29 13.55
N ARG A 142 30.94 44.24 14.03
CA ARG A 142 30.79 43.72 15.40
C ARG A 142 31.17 44.73 16.47
N GLU A 143 32.17 45.57 16.22
CA GLU A 143 32.66 46.53 17.20
C GLU A 143 31.72 47.74 17.27
N LEU A 144 31.17 48.17 16.13
CA LEU A 144 30.10 49.16 16.08
C LEU A 144 28.85 48.66 16.82
N ALA A 145 28.41 47.42 16.57
CA ALA A 145 27.28 46.82 17.24
C ALA A 145 27.48 46.75 18.78
N LYS A 146 28.66 46.31 19.24
CA LYS A 146 29.00 46.30 20.68
C LYS A 146 29.03 47.69 21.29
N LYS A 147 29.54 48.69 20.56
CA LYS A 147 29.58 50.07 21.05
C LYS A 147 28.18 50.67 21.17
N ALA A 148 27.32 50.39 20.20
CA ALA A 148 25.92 50.83 20.21
C ALA A 148 25.13 50.18 21.36
N ALA A 149 25.49 48.96 21.77
CA ALA A 149 24.92 48.26 22.93
C ALA A 149 25.08 49.01 24.28
N ALA A 150 25.92 50.05 24.33
CA ALA A 150 26.01 50.91 25.50
C ALA A 150 24.73 51.74 25.73
N ASP A 151 23.92 51.96 24.68
CA ASP A 151 22.59 52.53 24.80
C ASP A 151 21.60 51.43 25.25
N PRO A 152 20.91 51.59 26.40
CA PRO A 152 19.99 50.59 26.94
C PRO A 152 18.75 50.34 26.04
N LEU A 153 18.51 51.18 25.04
CA LEU A 153 17.41 51.04 24.10
C LEU A 153 17.86 50.42 22.77
N VAL A 154 19.10 49.95 22.64
CA VAL A 154 19.62 49.32 21.43
C VAL A 154 19.96 47.85 21.68
N THR A 155 19.34 46.97 20.89
CA THR A 155 19.66 45.53 20.86
C THR A 155 19.61 45.04 19.40
N GLY A 156 19.89 43.77 19.15
CA GLY A 156 19.82 43.26 17.78
C GLY A 156 20.58 41.99 17.51
N VAL A 157 20.73 41.71 16.21
CA VAL A 157 21.37 40.52 15.66
C VAL A 157 22.49 40.97 14.72
N VAL A 158 23.71 40.54 15.01
CA VAL A 158 24.90 40.81 14.20
C VAL A 158 24.97 39.80 13.07
N GLU A 159 25.30 40.26 11.86
CA GLU A 159 25.67 39.40 10.75
C GLU A 159 27.18 39.15 10.80
N THR A 160 27.56 37.90 11.02
CA THR A 160 28.96 37.48 10.94
C THR A 160 29.05 36.30 10.00
N LEU A 161 29.69 36.53 8.88
CA LEU A 161 29.99 35.52 7.90
C LEU A 161 31.10 34.60 8.43
N SER A 162 30.96 33.30 8.19
CA SER A 162 31.98 32.32 8.57
C SER A 162 32.15 31.28 7.47
N TYR A 163 33.40 31.01 7.15
CA TYR A 163 33.78 30.00 6.16
C TYR A 163 34.01 28.63 6.80
N GLU A 164 34.09 28.54 8.14
CA GLU A 164 34.58 27.35 8.85
C GLU A 164 33.79 26.09 8.52
N ASN A 165 32.48 26.14 8.70
CA ASN A 165 31.58 25.01 8.49
C ASN A 165 31.47 24.63 7.01
N THR A 166 31.44 25.63 6.13
CA THR A 166 31.42 25.42 4.67
C THR A 166 32.72 24.77 4.19
N ILE A 167 33.89 25.24 4.61
CA ILE A 167 35.20 24.65 4.27
C ILE A 167 35.33 23.25 4.87
N THR A 168 34.93 23.06 6.13
CA THR A 168 34.95 21.74 6.80
C THR A 168 34.10 20.72 6.04
N LEU A 169 32.90 21.11 5.61
CA LEU A 169 32.05 20.28 4.79
C LEU A 169 32.66 20.03 3.41
N ALA A 170 33.19 21.06 2.76
CA ALA A 170 33.83 20.95 1.46
C ALA A 170 35.02 19.97 1.51
N LYS A 171 35.84 20.03 2.56
CA LYS A 171 36.95 19.11 2.82
C LYS A 171 36.49 17.68 3.06
N LYS A 172 35.33 17.47 3.68
CA LYS A 172 34.70 16.13 3.81
C LYS A 172 34.21 15.59 2.46
N LEU A 173 33.72 16.48 1.58
CA LEU A 173 33.29 16.11 0.22
C LEU A 173 34.48 15.86 -0.72
N TYR A 174 35.56 16.62 -0.55
CA TYR A 174 36.80 16.58 -1.34
C TYR A 174 38.02 16.39 -0.42
N PRO A 175 38.29 15.16 0.05
CA PRO A 175 39.35 14.88 1.02
C PRO A 175 40.76 15.20 0.53
N ASP A 176 41.01 15.13 -0.78
CA ASP A 176 42.32 15.37 -1.40
C ASP A 176 42.62 16.86 -1.61
N ALA A 177 41.69 17.76 -1.29
CA ALA A 177 41.87 19.20 -1.43
C ALA A 177 43.06 19.71 -0.62
N ARG A 178 43.92 20.52 -1.23
CA ARG A 178 45.10 21.13 -0.60
C ARG A 178 45.01 22.64 -0.53
N GLN A 179 44.07 23.23 -1.26
CA GLN A 179 43.88 24.67 -1.30
C GLN A 179 42.40 25.04 -1.27
N VAL A 180 42.12 26.23 -0.74
CA VAL A 180 40.82 26.90 -0.82
C VAL A 180 41.01 28.12 -1.70
N VAL A 181 40.28 28.16 -2.81
CA VAL A 181 40.35 29.22 -3.82
C VAL A 181 39.14 30.12 -3.67
N GLY A 182 39.36 31.38 -3.30
CA GLY A 182 38.32 32.41 -3.16
C GLY A 182 38.25 33.30 -4.39
N ILE A 183 37.05 33.53 -4.93
CA ILE A 183 36.82 34.53 -6.00
C ILE A 183 36.34 35.84 -5.35
N LEU A 184 37.13 36.90 -5.49
CA LEU A 184 36.86 38.24 -4.95
C LEU A 184 37.06 39.32 -6.04
N ASP A 185 36.61 40.54 -5.76
CA ASP A 185 36.92 41.73 -6.54
C ASP A 185 37.44 42.88 -5.65
N ASP A 186 37.62 44.06 -6.24
CA ASP A 186 38.12 45.28 -5.59
C ASP A 186 36.97 46.21 -5.13
N THR A 187 35.75 45.70 -5.00
CA THR A 187 34.67 46.48 -4.37
C THR A 187 34.93 46.65 -2.87
N VAL A 188 34.24 47.60 -2.23
CA VAL A 188 34.33 47.79 -0.78
C VAL A 188 34.00 46.50 -0.02
N THR A 189 32.95 45.80 -0.45
CA THR A 189 32.59 44.49 0.11
C THR A 189 33.66 43.43 -0.17
N GLY A 190 34.18 43.36 -1.40
CA GLY A 190 35.26 42.43 -1.75
C GLY A 190 36.54 42.64 -0.92
N GLU A 191 36.94 43.89 -0.69
CA GLU A 191 38.07 44.24 0.18
C GLU A 191 37.81 43.93 1.67
N GLY A 192 36.57 44.09 2.13
CA GLY A 192 36.16 43.68 3.48
C GLY A 192 36.35 42.18 3.69
N GLU A 193 35.81 41.38 2.77
CA GLU A 193 35.87 39.93 2.83
C GLU A 193 37.27 39.36 2.58
N ARG A 194 38.12 40.05 1.80
CA ARG A 194 39.49 39.59 1.51
C ARG A 194 40.30 39.34 2.79
N LYS A 195 40.18 40.22 3.78
CA LYS A 195 40.88 40.08 5.07
C LYS A 195 40.35 38.89 5.87
N GLU A 196 39.03 38.74 5.91
CA GLU A 196 38.39 37.62 6.60
C GLU A 196 38.75 36.29 5.93
N PHE A 197 38.70 36.20 4.60
CA PHE A 197 39.10 35.00 3.85
C PHE A 197 40.55 34.61 4.13
N GLN A 198 41.47 35.58 4.14
CA GLN A 198 42.88 35.33 4.45
C GLN A 198 43.11 34.91 5.91
N TYR A 199 42.28 35.35 6.85
CA TYR A 199 42.39 34.94 8.26
C TYR A 199 42.22 33.43 8.45
N TYR A 200 41.44 32.75 7.59
CA TYR A 200 41.20 31.32 7.69
C TYR A 200 42.41 30.43 7.37
N ASP A 201 43.49 30.99 6.80
CA ASP A 201 44.81 30.33 6.75
C ASP A 201 45.33 29.96 8.15
N THR A 202 44.97 30.75 9.17
CA THR A 202 45.32 30.46 10.57
C THR A 202 44.44 29.39 11.22
N VAL A 203 43.23 29.20 10.69
CA VAL A 203 42.23 28.24 11.19
C VAL A 203 42.43 26.86 10.56
N PHE A 204 42.78 26.82 9.28
CA PHE A 204 43.04 25.61 8.49
C PHE A 204 44.49 25.61 7.95
N PRO A 205 45.51 25.47 8.82
CA PRO A 205 46.92 25.56 8.42
C PRO A 205 47.37 24.44 7.46
N GLU A 206 46.54 23.42 7.23
CA GLU A 206 46.75 22.35 6.27
C GLU A 206 46.25 22.66 4.84
N LEU A 207 45.57 23.79 4.64
CA LEU A 207 45.04 24.23 3.35
C LEU A 207 45.68 25.56 2.94
N ASP A 208 46.14 25.66 1.69
CA ASP A 208 46.62 26.93 1.13
C ASP A 208 45.43 27.82 0.72
N PHE A 209 45.37 29.06 1.21
CA PHE A 209 44.33 30.01 0.80
C PHE A 209 44.81 30.86 -0.39
N VAL A 210 44.14 30.70 -1.54
CA VAL A 210 44.49 31.35 -2.80
C VAL A 210 43.36 32.26 -3.26
N GLU A 211 43.69 33.49 -3.63
CA GLU A 211 42.73 34.45 -4.17
C GLU A 211 42.78 34.50 -5.70
N ILE A 212 41.60 34.46 -6.33
CA ILE A 212 41.39 34.90 -7.71
C ILE A 212 40.72 36.28 -7.64
N ASP A 213 41.50 37.32 -7.95
CA ASP A 213 41.02 38.69 -8.02
C ASP A 213 40.42 38.97 -9.40
N ALA A 214 39.08 38.90 -9.49
CA ALA A 214 38.32 39.10 -10.72
C ALA A 214 38.60 40.47 -11.33
N SER A 215 38.80 41.51 -10.52
CA SER A 215 39.02 42.89 -10.99
C SER A 215 40.32 43.07 -11.78
N LYS A 216 41.28 42.13 -11.66
CA LYS A 216 42.58 42.17 -12.35
C LYS A 216 42.65 41.27 -13.58
N LEU A 217 41.64 40.44 -13.80
CA LEU A 217 41.64 39.43 -14.86
C LEU A 217 40.59 39.79 -15.91
N SER A 218 40.92 39.59 -17.19
CA SER A 218 39.90 39.63 -18.24
C SER A 218 38.86 38.52 -18.02
N GLN A 219 37.66 38.68 -18.58
CA GLN A 219 36.59 37.68 -18.41
C GLN A 219 37.06 36.27 -18.82
N GLU A 220 37.80 36.18 -19.92
CA GLU A 220 38.30 34.90 -20.45
C GLU A 220 39.44 34.30 -19.61
N GLU A 221 40.28 35.13 -18.99
CA GLU A 221 41.32 34.64 -18.08
C GLU A 221 40.70 34.14 -16.77
N LEU A 222 39.70 34.86 -16.24
CA LEU A 222 38.95 34.46 -15.06
C LEU A 222 38.29 33.09 -15.28
N LYS A 223 37.56 32.91 -16.39
CA LYS A 223 36.97 31.61 -16.75
C LYS A 223 38.02 30.51 -16.89
N ARG A 224 39.18 30.82 -17.48
CA ARG A 224 40.28 29.84 -17.65
C ARG A 224 40.85 29.40 -16.31
N GLN A 225 41.05 30.31 -15.37
CA GLN A 225 41.54 29.96 -14.03
C GLN A 225 40.53 29.08 -13.28
N VAL A 226 39.25 29.43 -13.32
CA VAL A 226 38.19 28.62 -12.70
C VAL A 226 38.07 27.22 -13.36
N ALA A 227 38.19 27.14 -14.68
CA ALA A 227 38.15 25.87 -15.41
C ALA A 227 39.37 24.96 -15.14
N ALA A 228 40.48 25.52 -14.68
CA ALA A 228 41.71 24.79 -14.41
C ALA A 228 41.73 24.11 -13.03
N LEU A 229 40.80 24.45 -12.13
CA LEU A 229 40.71 23.90 -10.79
C LEU A 229 40.16 22.46 -10.81
N GLY A 230 40.85 21.54 -10.15
CA GLY A 230 40.43 20.15 -9.97
C GLY A 230 40.03 19.83 -8.52
N GLU A 231 39.82 18.54 -8.24
CA GLU A 231 39.38 18.04 -6.92
C GLU A 231 40.40 18.27 -5.80
N GLU A 232 41.63 18.69 -6.12
CA GLU A 232 42.62 19.19 -5.17
C GLU A 232 42.32 20.61 -4.65
N SER A 233 41.24 21.24 -5.12
CA SER A 233 40.83 22.59 -4.73
C SER A 233 39.41 22.60 -4.16
N ILE A 234 39.19 23.48 -3.17
CA ILE A 234 37.84 23.90 -2.74
C ILE A 234 37.59 25.28 -3.33
N LEU A 235 36.56 25.44 -4.16
CA LEU A 235 36.24 26.72 -4.78
C LEU A 235 35.13 27.43 -4.00
N VAL A 236 35.41 28.62 -3.47
CA VAL A 236 34.47 29.46 -2.74
C VAL A 236 34.23 30.74 -3.55
N TYR A 237 32.98 31.00 -3.90
CA TYR A 237 32.61 32.29 -4.46
C TYR A 237 32.30 33.25 -3.33
N ILE A 238 32.90 34.43 -3.37
CA ILE A 238 32.67 35.49 -2.37
C ILE A 238 32.06 36.70 -3.08
N MET A 239 32.75 37.28 -4.07
CA MET A 239 32.26 38.43 -4.81
C MET A 239 32.85 38.50 -6.22
N CYS A 240 32.02 38.81 -7.21
CA CYS A 240 32.44 39.09 -8.59
C CYS A 240 31.41 40.01 -9.26
N SER A 241 31.51 41.30 -8.98
CA SER A 241 30.64 42.32 -9.58
C SER A 241 31.25 42.97 -10.83
N ARG A 242 32.56 42.86 -11.00
CA ARG A 242 33.29 43.40 -12.16
C ARG A 242 34.56 42.62 -12.45
N ASP A 243 35.08 42.79 -13.66
CA ASP A 243 36.35 42.21 -14.10
C ASP A 243 37.36 43.24 -14.61
N GLY A 244 38.55 42.77 -14.98
CA GLY A 244 39.63 43.59 -15.53
C GLY A 244 39.39 44.15 -16.94
N ASP A 245 38.36 43.68 -17.66
CA ASP A 245 37.92 44.27 -18.92
C ASP A 245 36.97 45.46 -18.70
N GLY A 246 36.54 45.70 -17.44
CA GLY A 246 35.58 46.73 -17.06
C GLY A 246 34.13 46.30 -17.24
N ASN A 247 33.86 45.01 -17.44
CA ASN A 247 32.48 44.50 -17.43
C ASN A 247 31.92 44.58 -16.01
N VAL A 248 30.61 44.82 -15.91
CA VAL A 248 29.89 44.84 -14.64
C VAL A 248 28.78 43.78 -14.70
N TYR A 249 28.71 42.94 -13.69
CA TYR A 249 27.83 41.79 -13.64
C TYR A 249 26.76 41.98 -12.56
N ALA A 250 25.52 41.60 -12.89
CA ALA A 250 24.60 41.19 -11.84
C ALA A 250 25.12 39.89 -11.20
N ALA A 251 24.89 39.68 -9.91
CA ALA A 251 25.42 38.50 -9.23
C ALA A 251 25.04 37.19 -9.93
N ALA A 252 23.77 36.99 -10.27
CA ALA A 252 23.32 35.78 -10.97
C ALA A 252 24.05 35.53 -12.30
N GLU A 253 24.45 36.60 -13.01
CA GLU A 253 25.20 36.51 -14.28
C GLU A 253 26.64 36.04 -14.03
N ALA A 254 27.34 36.66 -13.09
CA ALA A 254 28.70 36.24 -12.71
C ALA A 254 28.73 34.80 -12.22
N ILE A 255 27.76 34.42 -11.39
CA ILE A 255 27.63 33.07 -10.82
C ILE A 255 27.46 32.04 -11.92
N GLN A 256 26.54 32.28 -12.85
CA GLN A 256 26.29 31.37 -13.96
C GLN A 256 27.52 31.27 -14.87
N MET A 257 28.13 32.40 -15.20
CA MET A 257 29.32 32.48 -16.05
C MET A 257 30.47 31.62 -15.53
N LEU A 258 30.73 31.67 -14.22
CA LEU A 258 31.80 30.90 -13.57
C LEU A 258 31.38 29.44 -13.34
N SER A 259 30.12 29.21 -12.97
CA SER A 259 29.58 27.86 -12.78
C SER A 259 29.66 27.04 -14.06
N ASP A 260 29.37 27.64 -15.22
CA ASP A 260 29.36 26.94 -16.52
C ASP A 260 30.72 26.32 -16.88
N VAL A 261 31.82 26.95 -16.46
CA VAL A 261 33.18 26.50 -16.77
C VAL A 261 33.84 25.69 -15.64
N ALA A 262 33.35 25.82 -14.41
CA ALA A 262 33.89 25.14 -13.24
C ALA A 262 33.80 23.60 -13.35
N GLN A 263 34.92 22.92 -13.03
CA GLN A 263 35.02 21.46 -13.00
C GLN A 263 34.75 20.86 -11.61
N ILE A 264 34.67 21.72 -10.59
CA ILE A 264 34.31 21.41 -9.21
C ILE A 264 33.15 22.31 -8.75
N PRO A 265 32.36 21.91 -7.75
CA PRO A 265 31.29 22.75 -7.21
C PRO A 265 31.84 24.02 -6.57
N MET A 266 31.14 25.12 -6.82
CA MET A 266 31.38 26.40 -6.14
C MET A 266 30.55 26.45 -4.85
N PHE A 267 31.21 26.62 -3.71
CA PHE A 267 30.57 26.85 -2.42
C PHE A 267 30.30 28.35 -2.22
N SER A 268 29.29 28.65 -1.41
CA SER A 268 28.95 30.02 -1.00
C SER A 268 28.56 30.04 0.48
N ILE A 269 28.79 31.17 1.13
CA ILE A 269 28.44 31.45 2.53
C ILE A 269 27.31 32.50 2.66
N VAL A 270 26.79 32.98 1.52
CA VAL A 270 25.70 33.95 1.45
C VAL A 270 24.49 33.36 0.74
N SER A 271 23.28 33.80 1.12
CA SER A 271 22.03 33.39 0.47
C SER A 271 21.85 34.02 -0.92
N HIS A 272 22.53 35.14 -1.19
CA HIS A 272 22.42 35.85 -2.45
C HIS A 272 22.90 35.00 -3.64
N GLY A 273 22.09 34.94 -4.69
CA GLY A 273 22.40 34.14 -5.87
C GLY A 273 22.28 32.62 -5.67
N MET A 274 21.74 32.15 -4.54
CA MET A 274 21.40 30.73 -4.37
C MET A 274 20.42 30.27 -5.46
N GLY A 275 20.67 29.07 -5.99
CA GLY A 275 19.89 28.51 -7.09
C GLY A 275 20.34 28.95 -8.49
N LYS A 276 21.43 29.73 -8.60
CA LYS A 276 21.97 30.27 -9.85
C LYS A 276 23.29 29.63 -10.31
N GLY A 277 23.81 28.64 -9.61
CA GLY A 277 25.01 27.92 -10.03
C GLY A 277 25.99 27.50 -8.94
N PHE A 278 25.78 27.92 -7.69
CA PHE A 278 26.53 27.39 -6.54
C PHE A 278 25.96 26.08 -6.05
N LEU A 279 26.83 25.23 -5.50
CA LEU A 279 26.40 24.08 -4.71
C LEU A 279 25.71 24.55 -3.43
N GLY A 280 26.23 25.60 -2.79
CA GLY A 280 25.75 26.12 -1.51
C GLY A 280 26.76 25.91 -0.39
N GLY A 281 26.29 25.91 0.85
CA GLY A 281 27.12 25.87 2.05
C GLY A 281 26.30 26.14 3.30
N GLU A 282 26.99 26.38 4.41
CA GLU A 282 26.35 27.05 5.55
C GLU A 282 26.25 28.54 5.24
N ILE A 283 25.01 29.03 5.13
CA ILE A 283 24.71 30.42 4.78
C ILE A 283 24.01 31.12 5.94
N VAL A 284 24.22 32.43 6.06
CA VAL A 284 23.40 33.27 6.95
C VAL A 284 21.99 33.37 6.39
N SER A 285 20.99 33.09 7.24
CA SER A 285 19.58 33.16 6.86
C SER A 285 19.00 34.54 7.20
N GLN A 286 18.82 35.37 6.17
CA GLN A 286 18.23 36.70 6.28
C GLN A 286 16.79 36.65 6.81
N GLU A 287 16.02 35.62 6.41
CA GLU A 287 14.68 35.37 6.94
C GLU A 287 14.70 35.03 8.44
N GLN A 288 15.57 34.14 8.90
CA GLN A 288 15.65 33.82 10.34
C GLN A 288 16.21 34.99 11.16
N MET A 289 17.10 35.79 10.57
CA MET A 289 17.65 36.98 11.21
C MET A 289 16.57 38.06 11.40
N GLY A 290 15.80 38.36 10.36
CA GLY A 290 14.62 39.22 10.45
C GLY A 290 13.60 38.68 11.44
N LYS A 291 13.36 37.37 11.46
CA LYS A 291 12.49 36.72 12.46
C LYS A 291 13.00 36.94 13.88
N ARG A 292 14.29 36.80 14.12
CA ARG A 292 14.90 37.01 15.43
C ARG A 292 14.80 38.46 15.89
N ALA A 293 14.99 39.42 14.99
CA ALA A 293 14.76 40.84 15.26
C ALA A 293 13.29 41.13 15.56
N GLY A 294 12.37 40.51 14.82
CA GLY A 294 10.93 40.57 15.09
C GLY A 294 10.56 39.99 16.47
N GLU A 295 11.15 38.85 16.86
CA GLU A 295 10.96 38.25 18.19
C GLU A 295 11.46 39.17 19.32
N MET A 296 12.56 39.89 19.10
CA MET A 296 13.04 40.92 20.04
C MET A 296 12.07 42.09 20.12
N ALA A 297 11.53 42.55 18.97
CA ALA A 297 10.52 43.59 18.95
C ALA A 297 9.23 43.16 19.68
N VAL A 298 8.77 41.91 19.52
CA VAL A 298 7.63 41.36 20.28
C VAL A 298 7.90 41.40 21.78
N GLN A 299 9.08 40.96 22.23
CA GLN A 299 9.43 41.00 23.67
C GLN A 299 9.34 42.42 24.24
N ILE A 300 9.78 43.42 23.48
CA ILE A 300 9.70 44.84 23.86
C ILE A 300 8.24 45.30 23.91
N LEU A 301 7.42 44.97 22.90
CA LEU A 301 5.99 45.28 22.86
C LEU A 301 5.22 44.66 24.03
N GLU A 302 5.63 43.47 24.48
CA GLU A 302 5.05 42.77 25.64
C GLU A 302 5.54 43.33 26.99
N GLY A 303 6.44 44.33 26.98
CA GLY A 303 6.89 45.06 28.17
C GLY A 303 8.25 44.63 28.72
N THR A 304 9.02 43.82 27.99
CA THR A 304 10.41 43.51 28.36
C THR A 304 11.30 44.72 28.12
N ASP A 305 12.13 45.08 29.11
CA ASP A 305 13.10 46.16 28.95
C ASP A 305 14.17 45.79 27.91
N CYS A 306 14.42 46.69 26.95
CA CYS A 306 15.35 46.48 25.84
C CYS A 306 16.76 46.17 26.35
N ALA A 307 17.19 46.79 27.46
CA ALA A 307 18.48 46.55 28.09
C ALA A 307 18.65 45.11 28.59
N GLY A 308 17.55 44.40 28.85
CA GLY A 308 17.54 43.00 29.25
C GLY A 308 17.67 42.02 28.08
N ILE A 309 17.50 42.47 26.85
CA ILE A 309 17.58 41.66 25.64
C ILE A 309 19.03 41.69 25.13
N SER A 310 19.72 40.57 25.28
CA SER A 310 21.12 40.45 24.84
C SER A 310 21.24 40.46 23.32
N ILE A 311 22.25 41.17 22.81
CA ILE A 311 22.62 41.13 21.40
C ILE A 311 23.01 39.71 21.02
N VAL A 312 22.46 39.25 19.91
CA VAL A 312 22.82 37.98 19.30
C VAL A 312 24.05 38.21 18.43
N MET A 313 25.21 37.76 18.93
CA MET A 313 26.50 37.89 18.24
C MET A 313 26.74 36.82 17.18
N GLU A 314 25.97 35.72 17.21
CA GLU A 314 26.08 34.61 16.28
C GLU A 314 24.80 34.56 15.44
N PRO A 315 24.84 34.86 14.14
CA PRO A 315 23.64 34.91 13.32
C PRO A 315 23.04 33.50 13.15
N PRO A 316 21.72 33.41 12.86
CA PRO A 316 21.12 32.15 12.47
C PRO A 316 21.68 31.70 11.12
N LYS A 317 22.26 30.51 11.11
CA LYS A 317 22.85 29.88 9.91
C LYS A 317 22.07 28.64 9.53
N VAL A 318 22.00 28.38 8.24
CA VAL A 318 21.37 27.17 7.70
C VAL A 318 22.25 26.59 6.61
N TYR A 319 22.36 25.27 6.60
CA TYR A 319 22.91 24.59 5.44
C TYR A 319 21.91 24.65 4.29
N CYS A 320 22.30 25.24 3.15
CA CYS A 320 21.44 25.36 1.98
C CYS A 320 22.20 24.89 0.74
N PHE A 321 21.59 24.00 -0.05
CA PHE A 321 22.24 23.41 -1.24
C PHE A 321 21.31 23.36 -2.46
N ASP A 322 21.89 23.56 -3.64
CA ASP A 322 21.19 23.46 -4.93
C ASP A 322 21.26 22.04 -5.51
N GLU A 323 20.10 21.39 -5.62
CA GLU A 323 20.02 20.03 -6.16
C GLU A 323 20.50 19.93 -7.62
N ASN A 324 20.34 20.99 -8.43
CA ASN A 324 20.81 20.97 -9.82
C ASN A 324 22.33 20.82 -9.88
N VAL A 325 23.05 21.51 -8.99
CA VAL A 325 24.51 21.45 -8.88
C VAL A 325 24.94 20.15 -8.23
N MET A 326 24.22 19.68 -7.20
CA MET A 326 24.46 18.35 -6.62
C MET A 326 24.40 17.25 -7.67
N ARG A 327 23.40 17.27 -8.57
CA ARG A 327 23.27 16.31 -9.67
C ARG A 327 24.40 16.41 -10.68
N ARG A 328 24.81 17.64 -11.04
CA ARG A 328 25.92 17.88 -11.97
C ARG A 328 27.23 17.26 -11.47
N PHE A 329 27.50 17.37 -10.17
CA PHE A 329 28.74 16.88 -9.55
C PHE A 329 28.59 15.52 -8.82
N GLY A 330 27.44 14.85 -8.93
CA GLY A 330 27.22 13.53 -8.33
C GLY A 330 27.21 13.51 -6.79
N ILE A 331 26.84 14.62 -6.15
CA ILE A 331 26.81 14.77 -4.68
C ILE A 331 25.47 14.25 -4.15
N SER A 332 25.52 13.24 -3.28
CA SER A 332 24.33 12.69 -2.63
C SER A 332 23.95 13.52 -1.40
N ALA A 333 22.65 13.79 -1.21
CA ALA A 333 22.11 14.41 -0.01
C ALA A 333 22.52 13.69 1.30
N SER A 334 22.78 12.38 1.24
CA SER A 334 23.27 11.60 2.39
C SER A 334 24.65 12.02 2.92
N LYS A 335 25.44 12.74 2.11
CA LYS A 335 26.74 13.28 2.52
C LYS A 335 26.62 14.65 3.20
N LEU A 336 25.47 15.30 3.08
CA LEU A 336 25.18 16.62 3.62
C LEU A 336 24.59 16.50 5.04
N PRO A 337 24.61 17.60 5.82
CA PRO A 337 23.89 17.67 7.10
C PRO A 337 22.39 17.34 6.94
N GLY A 338 21.80 16.65 7.93
CA GLY A 338 20.44 16.11 7.82
C GLY A 338 19.32 17.16 7.87
N ASP A 339 19.63 18.34 8.38
CA ASP A 339 18.77 19.53 8.46
C ASP A 339 19.00 20.52 7.31
N ALA A 340 19.81 20.15 6.32
CA ALA A 340 20.09 21.01 5.18
C ALA A 340 18.84 21.25 4.31
N VAL A 341 18.63 22.51 3.95
CA VAL A 341 17.60 22.95 3.01
C VAL A 341 18.10 22.66 1.59
N ILE A 342 17.34 21.87 0.83
CA ILE A 342 17.65 21.59 -0.57
C ILE A 342 16.71 22.41 -1.46
N ILE A 343 17.28 23.37 -2.18
CA ILE A 343 16.55 24.17 -3.18
C ILE A 343 16.60 23.50 -4.54
N ASN A 344 15.67 23.89 -5.43
CA ASN A 344 15.48 23.28 -6.74
C ASN A 344 15.24 21.75 -6.72
N HIS A 345 14.83 21.20 -5.56
CA HIS A 345 14.57 19.78 -5.42
C HIS A 345 13.47 19.32 -6.37
N ARG A 346 13.79 18.39 -7.27
CA ARG A 346 12.80 17.71 -8.11
C ARG A 346 12.44 16.41 -7.45
N GLU A 347 11.22 16.35 -6.91
CA GLU A 347 10.65 15.15 -6.34
C GLU A 347 10.88 13.94 -7.26
N SER A 348 11.42 12.88 -6.68
CA SER A 348 11.55 11.62 -7.39
C SER A 348 10.17 11.07 -7.76
N PHE A 349 10.12 10.18 -8.75
CA PHE A 349 8.89 9.46 -9.10
C PHE A 349 8.24 8.79 -7.87
N TRP A 350 9.06 8.27 -6.96
CA TRP A 350 8.63 7.61 -5.73
C TRP A 350 8.06 8.57 -4.69
N GLU A 351 8.66 9.75 -4.52
CA GLU A 351 8.13 10.77 -3.61
C GLU A 351 6.81 11.32 -4.12
N LYS A 352 6.79 11.72 -5.40
CA LYS A 352 5.58 12.27 -6.03
C LYS A 352 4.41 11.30 -6.01
N ASN A 353 4.66 10.00 -6.19
CA ASN A 353 3.61 8.97 -6.24
C ASN A 353 3.52 8.13 -4.96
N ARG A 354 4.10 8.58 -3.84
CA ARG A 354 4.18 7.79 -2.60
C ARG A 354 2.82 7.26 -2.15
N ASP A 355 1.82 8.12 -2.11
CA ASP A 355 0.48 7.76 -1.64
C ASP A 355 -0.27 6.91 -2.66
N THR A 356 -0.11 7.19 -3.96
CA THR A 356 -0.65 6.36 -5.06
C THR A 356 -0.10 4.94 -5.02
N ILE A 357 1.21 4.79 -4.78
CA ILE A 357 1.86 3.47 -4.68
C ILE A 357 1.35 2.74 -3.44
N ARG A 358 1.27 3.40 -2.27
CA ARG A 358 0.69 2.82 -1.04
C ARG A 358 -0.73 2.33 -1.26
N ALA A 359 -1.59 3.15 -1.86
CA ALA A 359 -2.98 2.78 -2.17
C ALA A 359 -3.05 1.57 -3.12
N THR A 360 -2.22 1.56 -4.17
CA THR A 360 -2.16 0.46 -5.14
C THR A 360 -1.71 -0.85 -4.49
N LEU A 361 -0.72 -0.81 -3.60
CA LEU A 361 -0.25 -1.98 -2.85
C LEU A 361 -1.34 -2.55 -1.93
N VAL A 362 -2.10 -1.70 -1.26
CA VAL A 362 -3.24 -2.13 -0.42
C VAL A 362 -4.32 -2.80 -1.27
N ILE A 363 -4.69 -2.22 -2.41
CA ILE A 363 -5.68 -2.81 -3.32
C ILE A 363 -5.19 -4.17 -3.83
N ALA A 364 -3.93 -4.28 -4.25
CA ALA A 364 -3.35 -5.54 -4.71
C ALA A 364 -3.38 -6.62 -3.62
N ALA A 365 -3.03 -6.27 -2.38
CA ALA A 365 -3.09 -7.20 -1.25
C ALA A 365 -4.51 -7.70 -0.96
N VAL A 366 -5.51 -6.81 -1.00
CA VAL A 366 -6.93 -7.18 -0.82
C VAL A 366 -7.40 -8.09 -1.96
N SER A 367 -7.06 -7.76 -3.21
CA SER A 367 -7.40 -8.60 -4.37
C SER A 367 -6.79 -10.01 -4.24
N LEU A 368 -5.53 -10.11 -3.82
CA LEU A 368 -4.85 -11.39 -3.56
C LEU A 368 -5.55 -12.19 -2.46
N ALA A 369 -5.95 -11.55 -1.36
CA ALA A 369 -6.67 -12.21 -0.28
C ALA A 369 -8.04 -12.74 -0.74
N VAL A 370 -8.77 -11.98 -1.56
CA VAL A 370 -10.05 -12.41 -2.14
C VAL A 370 -9.85 -13.61 -3.07
N VAL A 371 -8.84 -13.58 -3.94
CA VAL A 371 -8.53 -14.71 -4.83
C VAL A 371 -8.19 -15.97 -4.03
N ALA A 372 -7.37 -15.85 -2.99
CA ALA A 372 -7.02 -16.97 -2.12
C ALA A 372 -8.26 -17.53 -1.40
N TRP A 373 -9.14 -16.66 -0.88
CA TRP A 373 -10.39 -17.05 -0.24
C TRP A 373 -11.32 -17.80 -1.21
N LEU A 374 -11.51 -17.28 -2.42
CA LEU A 374 -12.31 -17.93 -3.47
C LEU A 374 -11.74 -19.29 -3.87
N ALA A 375 -10.42 -19.42 -3.95
CA ALA A 375 -9.77 -20.70 -4.23
C ALA A 375 -10.04 -21.73 -3.14
N VAL A 376 -9.95 -21.32 -1.87
CA VAL A 376 -10.27 -22.18 -0.71
C VAL A 376 -11.75 -22.58 -0.70
N ASP A 377 -12.67 -21.64 -0.94
CA ASP A 377 -14.10 -21.92 -1.01
C ASP A 377 -14.42 -22.92 -2.13
N ASN A 378 -13.84 -22.72 -3.33
CA ASN A 378 -14.05 -23.61 -4.47
C ASN A 378 -13.51 -25.02 -4.21
N MET A 379 -12.34 -25.15 -3.56
CA MET A 379 -11.80 -26.44 -3.13
C MET A 379 -12.72 -27.14 -2.12
N ARG A 380 -13.30 -26.41 -1.16
CA ARG A 380 -14.26 -26.97 -0.20
C ARG A 380 -15.53 -27.48 -0.88
N ARG A 381 -16.07 -26.72 -1.83
CA ARG A 381 -17.26 -27.11 -2.61
C ARG A 381 -17.04 -28.38 -3.41
N ARG A 382 -15.88 -28.52 -4.08
CA ARG A 382 -15.53 -29.74 -4.84
C ARG A 382 -15.53 -30.98 -3.95
N LYS A 383 -14.87 -30.92 -2.79
CA LYS A 383 -14.85 -32.03 -1.82
C LYS A 383 -16.26 -32.38 -1.33
N MET A 384 -17.11 -31.39 -1.07
CA MET A 384 -18.48 -31.63 -0.63
C MET A 384 -19.30 -32.35 -1.70
N ASN A 385 -19.18 -31.94 -2.96
CA ASN A 385 -19.89 -32.56 -4.07
C ASN A 385 -19.49 -34.03 -4.27
N GLU A 386 -18.20 -34.35 -4.18
CA GLU A 386 -17.72 -35.74 -4.29
C GLU A 386 -18.30 -36.65 -3.20
N VAL A 387 -18.40 -36.15 -1.96
CA VAL A 387 -19.00 -36.90 -0.84
C VAL A 387 -20.48 -37.17 -1.08
N ILE A 388 -21.22 -36.17 -1.56
CA ILE A 388 -22.66 -36.30 -1.86
C ILE A 388 -22.89 -37.31 -2.99
N THR A 389 -22.12 -37.25 -4.08
CA THR A 389 -22.26 -38.18 -5.20
C THR A 389 -22.08 -39.63 -4.77
N ARG A 390 -21.03 -39.94 -4.00
CA ARG A 390 -20.77 -41.30 -3.50
C ARG A 390 -21.86 -41.81 -2.56
N ALA A 391 -22.44 -40.93 -1.73
CA ALA A 391 -23.55 -41.32 -0.84
C ALA A 391 -24.81 -41.68 -1.63
N ASN A 392 -25.13 -40.90 -2.68
CA ASN A 392 -26.27 -41.15 -3.55
C ASN A 392 -26.14 -42.47 -4.33
N GLU A 393 -24.94 -42.79 -4.84
CA GLU A 393 -24.71 -44.07 -5.56
C GLU A 393 -24.97 -45.28 -4.66
N LYS A 394 -24.51 -45.25 -3.40
CA LYS A 394 -24.72 -46.34 -2.43
C LYS A 394 -26.19 -46.52 -2.04
N LEU A 395 -26.91 -45.40 -1.86
CA LEU A 395 -28.35 -45.42 -1.59
C LEU A 395 -29.14 -46.00 -2.76
N SER A 396 -28.81 -45.60 -3.99
CA SER A 396 -29.47 -46.10 -5.21
C SER A 396 -29.28 -47.61 -5.39
N TYR A 397 -28.06 -48.12 -5.14
CA TYR A 397 -27.76 -49.55 -5.26
C TYR A 397 -28.56 -50.40 -4.27
N SER A 398 -28.62 -49.99 -2.99
CA SER A 398 -29.32 -50.72 -1.93
C SER A 398 -30.85 -50.72 -2.10
N ALA A 399 -31.40 -49.75 -2.85
CA ALA A 399 -32.83 -49.70 -3.14
C ALA A 399 -33.27 -50.82 -4.11
N HIS A 400 -32.38 -51.31 -4.99
CA HIS A 400 -32.74 -52.24 -6.07
C HIS A 400 -32.24 -53.68 -5.86
N TYR A 401 -31.12 -53.86 -5.16
CA TYR A 401 -30.45 -55.17 -5.06
C TYR A 401 -30.34 -55.66 -3.62
N ASP A 402 -30.36 -56.98 -3.43
CA ASP A 402 -29.98 -57.63 -2.18
C ASP A 402 -28.46 -57.55 -1.99
N VAL A 403 -28.04 -57.11 -0.80
CA VAL A 403 -26.62 -56.79 -0.53
C VAL A 403 -25.74 -58.06 -0.51
N LEU A 404 -26.32 -59.23 -0.23
CA LEU A 404 -25.57 -60.48 -0.10
C LEU A 404 -25.55 -61.27 -1.41
N THR A 405 -26.67 -61.39 -2.12
CA THR A 405 -26.76 -62.21 -3.34
C THR A 405 -26.67 -61.43 -4.64
N HIS A 406 -26.76 -60.10 -4.60
CA HIS A 406 -26.84 -59.22 -5.76
C HIS A 406 -28.04 -59.49 -6.69
N LEU A 407 -29.01 -60.30 -6.26
CA LEU A 407 -30.30 -60.41 -6.95
C LEU A 407 -31.12 -59.16 -6.73
N LYS A 408 -32.09 -58.91 -7.62
CA LYS A 408 -33.13 -57.93 -7.37
C LYS A 408 -33.83 -58.25 -6.04
N ASN A 409 -34.01 -57.23 -5.20
CA ASN A 409 -34.59 -57.40 -3.87
C ASN A 409 -36.12 -57.48 -3.90
N ARG A 410 -36.73 -57.69 -2.73
CA ARG A 410 -38.18 -57.71 -2.54
C ARG A 410 -38.92 -56.50 -3.12
N SER A 411 -38.35 -55.30 -3.03
CA SER A 411 -39.01 -54.08 -3.56
C SER A 411 -39.14 -54.13 -5.07
N VAL A 412 -38.08 -54.53 -5.78
CA VAL A 412 -38.09 -54.67 -7.24
C VAL A 412 -39.00 -55.83 -7.67
N PHE A 413 -38.97 -56.95 -6.95
CA PHE A 413 -39.89 -58.06 -7.20
C PHE A 413 -41.37 -57.62 -7.14
N MET A 414 -41.75 -56.89 -6.09
CA MET A 414 -43.13 -56.42 -5.90
C MET A 414 -43.56 -55.41 -6.97
N GLU A 415 -42.63 -54.62 -7.51
CA GLU A 415 -42.89 -53.73 -8.63
C GLU A 415 -43.06 -54.53 -9.93
N ASP A 416 -42.14 -55.45 -10.23
CA ASP A 416 -42.15 -56.27 -11.45
C ASP A 416 -43.42 -57.16 -11.53
N ILE A 417 -43.87 -57.77 -10.42
CA ILE A 417 -45.11 -58.56 -10.39
C ILE A 417 -46.37 -57.70 -10.60
N ARG A 418 -46.41 -56.48 -10.05
CA ARG A 418 -47.54 -55.55 -10.26
C ARG A 418 -47.61 -55.07 -11.69
N GLN A 419 -46.47 -54.79 -12.30
CA GLN A 419 -46.40 -54.39 -13.71
C GLN A 419 -46.88 -55.51 -14.63
N ARG A 420 -46.48 -56.76 -14.40
CA ARG A 420 -46.95 -57.94 -15.16
C ARG A 420 -48.45 -58.22 -14.98
N ILE A 421 -48.97 -58.09 -13.77
CA ILE A 421 -50.43 -58.20 -13.54
C ILE A 421 -51.19 -57.10 -14.29
N ALA A 422 -50.67 -55.87 -14.29
CA ALA A 422 -51.27 -54.74 -15.00
C ALA A 422 -51.18 -54.87 -16.54
N SER A 423 -50.14 -55.54 -17.08
CA SER A 423 -50.05 -55.83 -18.51
C SER A 423 -51.06 -56.88 -18.97
N GLY A 424 -51.54 -57.73 -18.06
CA GLY A 424 -52.49 -58.81 -18.35
C GLY A 424 -51.86 -60.01 -19.06
N GLU A 425 -50.54 -60.05 -19.14
CA GLU A 425 -49.79 -61.17 -19.74
C GLU A 425 -49.77 -62.37 -18.80
N GLU A 426 -49.77 -63.58 -19.36
CA GLU A 426 -49.62 -64.81 -18.58
C GLU A 426 -48.17 -64.95 -18.10
N PHE A 427 -48.01 -65.15 -16.80
CA PHE A 427 -46.70 -65.38 -16.19
C PHE A 427 -46.83 -66.36 -15.03
N THR A 428 -45.69 -66.89 -14.60
CA THR A 428 -45.61 -67.87 -13.52
C THR A 428 -44.69 -67.37 -12.41
N VAL A 429 -45.13 -67.57 -11.17
CA VAL A 429 -44.36 -67.34 -9.95
C VAL A 429 -43.80 -68.67 -9.48
N PHE A 430 -42.48 -68.73 -9.36
CA PHE A 430 -41.76 -69.78 -8.66
C PHE A 430 -41.37 -69.24 -7.30
N MET A 431 -41.83 -69.85 -6.22
CA MET A 431 -41.32 -69.56 -4.88
C MET A 431 -40.59 -70.77 -4.34
N TYR A 432 -39.34 -70.58 -3.94
CA TYR A 432 -38.50 -71.68 -3.49
C TYR A 432 -37.68 -71.31 -2.26
N ASP A 433 -37.54 -72.31 -1.40
CA ASP A 433 -36.85 -72.23 -0.13
C ASP A 433 -35.89 -73.40 0.03
N LEU A 434 -34.79 -73.16 0.76
CA LEU A 434 -33.74 -74.12 0.98
C LEU A 434 -34.06 -75.05 2.15
N ASP A 435 -34.21 -76.34 1.89
CA ASP A 435 -34.64 -77.30 2.89
C ASP A 435 -33.62 -77.46 4.02
N ASN A 436 -34.07 -77.21 5.25
CA ASN A 436 -33.25 -77.27 6.47
C ASN A 436 -32.06 -76.29 6.47
N PHE A 437 -32.14 -75.16 5.77
CA PHE A 437 -31.06 -74.16 5.75
C PHE A 437 -30.66 -73.64 7.14
N LYS A 438 -31.62 -73.54 8.07
CA LYS A 438 -31.30 -73.24 9.47
C LYS A 438 -30.27 -74.22 10.07
N ARG A 439 -30.36 -75.51 9.74
CA ARG A 439 -29.38 -76.52 10.17
C ARG A 439 -28.00 -76.27 9.56
N VAL A 440 -27.94 -75.77 8.32
CA VAL A 440 -26.67 -75.36 7.69
C VAL A 440 -26.03 -74.22 8.50
N ASN A 441 -26.80 -73.19 8.84
CA ASN A 441 -26.32 -72.09 9.68
C ASN A 441 -25.87 -72.56 11.07
N ASP A 442 -26.66 -73.43 11.71
CA ASP A 442 -26.38 -73.94 13.06
C ASP A 442 -25.15 -74.88 13.07
N THR A 443 -24.86 -75.58 11.98
CA THR A 443 -23.77 -76.57 11.88
C THR A 443 -22.47 -75.96 11.35
N TYR A 444 -22.56 -75.12 10.32
CA TYR A 444 -21.40 -74.61 9.57
C TYR A 444 -21.15 -73.10 9.78
N GLY A 445 -22.05 -72.41 10.48
CA GLY A 445 -21.99 -70.98 10.76
C GLY A 445 -22.57 -70.12 9.64
N HIS A 446 -22.97 -68.89 10.00
CA HIS A 446 -23.62 -67.95 9.10
C HIS A 446 -22.79 -67.58 7.86
N ASN A 447 -21.46 -67.56 7.95
CA ASN A 447 -20.61 -67.26 6.79
C ASN A 447 -20.74 -68.32 5.68
N ILE A 448 -20.83 -69.61 6.05
CA ILE A 448 -21.06 -70.69 5.10
C ILE A 448 -22.51 -70.66 4.58
N GLY A 449 -23.48 -70.33 5.44
CA GLY A 449 -24.85 -70.06 5.00
C GLY A 449 -24.94 -68.96 3.95
N ASP A 450 -24.21 -67.86 4.14
CA ASP A 450 -24.12 -66.75 3.20
C ASP A 450 -23.47 -67.15 1.87
N GLU A 451 -22.46 -68.03 1.90
CA GLU A 451 -21.86 -68.63 0.70
C GLU A 451 -22.86 -69.52 -0.06
N VAL A 452 -23.62 -70.34 0.67
CA VAL A 452 -24.68 -71.17 0.10
C VAL A 452 -25.76 -70.32 -0.57
N LEU A 453 -26.18 -69.22 0.07
CA LEU A 453 -27.16 -68.29 -0.50
C LEU A 453 -26.64 -67.60 -1.77
N ARG A 454 -25.37 -67.20 -1.79
CA ARG A 454 -24.70 -66.65 -3.00
C ARG A 454 -24.65 -67.67 -4.13
N GLU A 455 -24.32 -68.91 -3.82
CA GLU A 455 -24.25 -70.00 -4.79
C GLU A 455 -25.65 -70.34 -5.36
N VAL A 456 -26.68 -70.37 -4.52
CA VAL A 456 -28.09 -70.53 -4.94
C VAL A 456 -28.50 -69.39 -5.88
N ALA A 457 -28.17 -68.15 -5.52
CA ALA A 457 -28.47 -67.00 -6.37
C ALA A 457 -27.78 -67.08 -7.73
N LEU A 458 -26.50 -67.47 -7.77
CA LEU A 458 -25.74 -67.66 -9.00
C LEU A 458 -26.35 -68.78 -9.87
N ARG A 459 -26.80 -69.88 -9.26
CA ARG A 459 -27.44 -71.00 -9.96
C ARG A 459 -28.81 -70.63 -10.52
N SER A 460 -29.58 -69.83 -9.77
CA SER A 460 -30.85 -69.27 -10.25
C SER A 460 -30.63 -68.29 -11.39
N LEU A 461 -29.61 -67.42 -11.31
CA LEU A 461 -29.23 -66.53 -12.42
C LEU A 461 -28.82 -67.31 -13.66
N ALA A 462 -28.12 -68.44 -13.52
CA ALA A 462 -27.68 -69.28 -14.65
C ALA A 462 -28.83 -69.96 -15.42
N VAL A 463 -30.10 -69.74 -15.04
CA VAL A 463 -31.28 -70.09 -15.84
C VAL A 463 -31.57 -69.00 -16.91
N GLU A 464 -30.76 -67.94 -16.99
CA GLU A 464 -30.91 -66.78 -17.89
C GLU A 464 -31.13 -67.16 -19.37
N ASP A 465 -32.37 -67.06 -19.82
CA ASP A 465 -32.78 -67.15 -21.22
C ASP A 465 -33.67 -65.97 -21.63
N GLY A 466 -33.73 -64.92 -20.79
CA GLY A 466 -34.54 -63.73 -21.00
C GLY A 466 -35.99 -63.84 -20.50
N HIS A 467 -36.45 -65.04 -20.13
CA HIS A 467 -37.80 -65.26 -19.63
C HIS A 467 -37.86 -65.59 -18.13
N PHE A 468 -36.75 -66.04 -17.54
CA PHE A 468 -36.62 -66.32 -16.11
C PHE A 468 -35.90 -65.19 -15.37
N THR A 469 -36.56 -64.55 -14.41
CA THR A 469 -35.96 -63.49 -13.57
C THR A 469 -35.96 -63.91 -12.09
N PRO A 470 -34.80 -64.15 -11.46
CA PRO A 470 -34.72 -64.48 -10.03
C PRO A 470 -34.62 -63.23 -9.13
N TYR A 471 -35.18 -63.35 -7.95
CA TYR A 471 -35.23 -62.36 -6.89
C TYR A 471 -34.94 -63.03 -5.55
N ARG A 472 -34.43 -62.25 -4.59
CA ARG A 472 -34.35 -62.68 -3.19
C ARG A 472 -35.23 -61.79 -2.33
N LEU A 473 -36.11 -62.40 -1.54
CA LEU A 473 -37.03 -61.66 -0.69
C LEU A 473 -36.41 -61.36 0.67
N ALA A 474 -35.99 -62.41 1.37
CA ALA A 474 -35.29 -62.37 2.65
C ALA A 474 -34.76 -63.78 2.98
N GLY A 475 -33.78 -63.91 3.87
CA GLY A 475 -33.33 -65.23 4.35
C GLY A 475 -32.97 -66.21 3.23
N ASP A 476 -33.55 -67.40 3.27
CA ASP A 476 -33.51 -68.48 2.28
C ASP A 476 -34.67 -68.46 1.27
N GLU A 477 -35.50 -67.42 1.28
CA GLU A 477 -36.66 -67.28 0.40
C GLU A 477 -36.26 -66.60 -0.91
N PHE A 478 -36.37 -67.36 -2.00
CA PHE A 478 -36.17 -66.89 -3.35
C PHE A 478 -37.47 -66.97 -4.14
N VAL A 479 -37.61 -66.04 -5.08
CA VAL A 479 -38.71 -66.05 -6.02
C VAL A 479 -38.16 -65.89 -7.42
N ALA A 480 -38.80 -66.49 -8.41
CA ALA A 480 -38.56 -66.18 -9.81
C ALA A 480 -39.86 -65.90 -10.54
N LEU A 481 -39.80 -64.96 -11.48
CA LEU A 481 -40.87 -64.67 -12.41
C LEU A 481 -40.50 -65.25 -13.78
N ILE A 482 -41.46 -65.93 -14.39
CA ILE A 482 -41.30 -66.57 -15.68
C ILE A 482 -42.38 -66.04 -16.62
N ASP A 483 -41.98 -65.46 -17.75
CA ASP A 483 -42.89 -64.89 -18.74
C ASP A 483 -43.53 -66.00 -19.60
N CYS A 484 -44.29 -66.91 -18.98
CA CYS A 484 -44.97 -68.04 -19.62
C CYS A 484 -46.13 -68.59 -18.77
N GLY A 485 -47.24 -68.96 -19.41
CA GLY A 485 -48.38 -69.69 -18.84
C GLY A 485 -48.49 -71.17 -19.27
N ASP A 486 -47.64 -71.65 -20.18
CA ASP A 486 -47.68 -73.05 -20.66
C ASP A 486 -47.05 -74.00 -19.63
N TYR A 487 -47.89 -74.85 -19.02
CA TYR A 487 -47.50 -75.85 -18.02
C TYR A 487 -46.32 -76.74 -18.46
N ARG A 488 -46.21 -77.11 -19.73
CA ARG A 488 -45.10 -77.95 -20.23
C ARG A 488 -43.77 -77.20 -20.21
N VAL A 489 -43.82 -75.91 -20.51
CA VAL A 489 -42.65 -75.03 -20.48
C VAL A 489 -42.26 -74.72 -19.04
N ILE A 490 -43.26 -74.43 -18.20
CA ILE A 490 -43.08 -74.19 -16.76
C ILE A 490 -42.47 -75.41 -16.07
N GLU A 491 -42.95 -76.62 -16.36
CA GLU A 491 -42.39 -77.85 -15.80
C GLU A 491 -40.93 -78.07 -16.19
N ARG A 492 -40.54 -77.69 -17.41
CA ARG A 492 -39.14 -77.71 -17.85
C ARG A 492 -38.28 -76.71 -17.07
N TYR A 493 -38.78 -75.50 -16.79
CA TYR A 493 -38.09 -74.54 -15.92
C TYR A 493 -37.99 -75.04 -14.48
N ALA A 494 -39.05 -75.64 -13.94
CA ALA A 494 -39.06 -76.19 -12.59
C ALA A 494 -38.02 -77.32 -12.46
N SER A 495 -38.06 -78.29 -13.36
CA SER A 495 -37.10 -79.40 -13.40
C SER A 495 -35.66 -78.91 -13.59
N GLY A 496 -35.45 -77.98 -14.52
CA GLY A 496 -34.12 -77.43 -14.81
C GLY A 496 -33.56 -76.56 -13.68
N LEU A 497 -34.41 -75.81 -12.97
CA LEU A 497 -34.01 -75.06 -11.78
C LEU A 497 -33.66 -76.02 -10.65
N MET A 498 -34.51 -77.02 -10.39
CA MET A 498 -34.27 -78.04 -9.36
C MET A 498 -32.98 -78.80 -9.60
N GLU A 499 -32.70 -79.26 -10.83
CA GLU A 499 -31.45 -79.95 -11.18
C GLU A 499 -30.21 -79.09 -10.88
N ARG A 500 -30.27 -77.78 -11.17
CA ARG A 500 -29.17 -76.85 -10.89
C ARG A 500 -29.00 -76.61 -9.40
N LEU A 501 -30.09 -76.36 -8.68
CA LEU A 501 -30.06 -76.04 -7.27
C LEU A 501 -29.64 -77.24 -6.42
N GLN A 502 -30.00 -78.47 -6.82
CA GLN A 502 -29.66 -79.72 -6.14
C GLN A 502 -28.20 -80.17 -6.34
N LYS A 503 -27.42 -79.50 -7.19
CA LYS A 503 -25.98 -79.79 -7.29
C LYS A 503 -25.31 -79.60 -5.92
N PRO A 504 -24.31 -80.41 -5.55
CA PRO A 504 -23.63 -80.22 -4.28
C PRO A 504 -23.09 -78.79 -4.14
N CYS A 505 -23.33 -78.16 -2.99
CA CYS A 505 -22.74 -76.88 -2.61
C CYS A 505 -21.56 -77.17 -1.68
N ARG A 506 -20.47 -76.41 -1.84
CA ARG A 506 -19.32 -76.52 -0.96
C ARG A 506 -19.70 -75.97 0.42
N MET A 507 -19.73 -76.85 1.42
CA MET A 507 -20.02 -76.53 2.81
C MET A 507 -18.80 -76.91 3.66
N GLY A 508 -17.88 -75.96 3.83
CA GLY A 508 -16.58 -76.19 4.47
C GLY A 508 -15.66 -77.08 3.62
N ALA A 509 -15.37 -78.30 4.10
CA ALA A 509 -14.50 -79.27 3.44
C ALA A 509 -15.27 -80.39 2.69
N ALA A 510 -16.60 -80.37 2.74
CA ALA A 510 -17.47 -81.35 2.10
C ALA A 510 -18.39 -80.69 1.06
N ASP A 511 -18.75 -81.45 0.04
CA ASP A 511 -19.78 -81.08 -0.93
C ASP A 511 -21.06 -81.84 -0.58
N GLU A 512 -22.09 -81.13 -0.12
CA GLU A 512 -23.40 -81.75 0.17
C GLU A 512 -24.49 -81.16 -0.72
N ALA A 513 -25.43 -82.00 -1.14
CA ALA A 513 -26.61 -81.57 -1.86
C ALA A 513 -27.62 -80.97 -0.88
N LEU A 514 -28.12 -79.78 -1.18
CA LEU A 514 -29.19 -79.14 -0.42
C LEU A 514 -30.53 -79.42 -1.08
N GLY A 515 -31.52 -79.83 -0.29
CA GLY A 515 -32.88 -79.96 -0.79
C GLY A 515 -33.47 -78.58 -1.10
N VAL A 516 -34.29 -78.49 -2.13
CA VAL A 516 -35.07 -77.28 -2.41
C VAL A 516 -36.53 -77.65 -2.53
N SER A 517 -37.38 -76.90 -1.85
CA SER A 517 -38.84 -77.01 -2.00
C SER A 517 -39.33 -75.86 -2.86
N LEU A 518 -39.94 -76.17 -4.01
CA LEU A 518 -40.43 -75.19 -4.98
C LEU A 518 -41.97 -75.24 -5.12
N GLY A 519 -42.63 -74.12 -4.94
CA GLY A 519 -44.05 -73.93 -5.22
C GLY A 519 -44.27 -73.09 -6.46
N ILE A 520 -45.26 -73.49 -7.28
CA ILE A 520 -45.53 -72.88 -8.58
C ILE A 520 -46.97 -72.37 -8.62
N ALA A 521 -47.14 -71.09 -8.99
CA ALA A 521 -48.45 -70.49 -9.24
C ALA A 521 -48.47 -69.74 -10.59
N VAL A 522 -49.54 -69.94 -11.38
CA VAL A 522 -49.68 -69.40 -12.73
C VAL A 522 -50.72 -68.28 -12.68
N TRP A 523 -50.39 -67.13 -13.24
CA TRP A 523 -51.32 -66.01 -13.43
C TRP A 523 -51.98 -66.10 -14.82
N PRO A 524 -53.30 -65.82 -14.93
CA PRO A 524 -54.24 -65.41 -13.88
C PRO A 524 -54.97 -66.56 -13.17
N GLU A 525 -54.59 -67.82 -13.42
CA GLU A 525 -55.34 -69.00 -12.98
C GLU A 525 -55.39 -69.16 -11.44
N HIS A 526 -54.30 -68.85 -10.75
CA HIS A 526 -54.10 -69.21 -9.33
C HIS A 526 -54.31 -68.07 -8.33
N GLY A 527 -54.75 -66.88 -8.77
CA GLY A 527 -55.07 -65.74 -7.89
C GLY A 527 -55.56 -64.52 -8.65
N ALA A 528 -56.23 -63.59 -7.97
CA ALA A 528 -56.77 -62.35 -8.56
C ALA A 528 -55.88 -61.10 -8.32
N ASP A 529 -54.87 -61.20 -7.47
CA ASP A 529 -53.84 -60.17 -7.28
C ASP A 529 -52.48 -60.78 -6.89
N ALA A 530 -51.45 -59.93 -6.76
CA ALA A 530 -50.09 -60.36 -6.41
C ALA A 530 -50.03 -61.08 -5.05
N THR A 531 -50.87 -60.70 -4.10
CA THR A 531 -50.89 -61.28 -2.74
C THR A 531 -51.47 -62.69 -2.78
N GLU A 532 -52.60 -62.87 -3.48
CA GLU A 532 -53.22 -64.19 -3.67
C GLU A 532 -52.32 -65.13 -4.47
N LEU A 533 -51.66 -64.63 -5.52
CA LEU A 533 -50.76 -65.42 -6.35
C LEU A 533 -49.51 -65.89 -5.58
N LEU A 534 -48.94 -65.02 -4.74
CA LEU A 534 -47.83 -65.40 -3.85
C LEU A 534 -48.28 -66.41 -2.79
N ALA A 535 -49.46 -66.22 -2.19
CA ALA A 535 -50.02 -67.16 -1.23
C ALA A 535 -50.30 -68.54 -1.86
N ALA A 536 -50.70 -68.57 -3.13
CA ALA A 536 -50.86 -69.79 -3.90
C ALA A 536 -49.52 -70.51 -4.11
N ALA A 537 -48.47 -69.79 -4.52
CA ALA A 537 -47.12 -70.36 -4.66
C ALA A 537 -46.59 -70.87 -3.31
N ASP A 538 -46.85 -70.15 -2.21
CA ASP A 538 -46.46 -70.56 -0.86
C ASP A 538 -47.15 -71.86 -0.42
N ALA A 539 -48.47 -71.95 -0.63
CA ALA A 539 -49.23 -73.14 -0.30
C ALA A 539 -48.76 -74.38 -1.08
N ALA A 540 -48.38 -74.19 -2.35
CA ALA A 540 -47.78 -75.24 -3.17
C ALA A 540 -46.40 -75.67 -2.63
N MET A 541 -45.53 -74.71 -2.31
CA MET A 541 -44.21 -74.97 -1.71
C MET A 541 -44.33 -75.70 -0.37
N TYR A 542 -45.28 -75.28 0.48
CA TYR A 542 -45.55 -75.90 1.76
C TYR A 542 -46.03 -77.36 1.62
N THR A 543 -46.76 -77.66 0.55
CA THR A 543 -47.17 -79.03 0.21
C THR A 543 -45.96 -79.91 -0.11
N VAL A 544 -44.99 -79.40 -0.88
CA VAL A 544 -43.70 -80.09 -1.10
C VAL A 544 -42.98 -80.35 0.21
N LYS A 545 -42.91 -79.33 1.09
CA LYS A 545 -42.24 -79.46 2.40
C LYS A 545 -42.86 -80.55 3.28
N LYS A 546 -44.17 -80.78 3.17
CA LYS A 546 -44.88 -81.87 3.88
C LYS A 546 -44.69 -83.24 3.24
N ASN A 547 -44.58 -83.29 1.91
CA ASN A 547 -44.52 -84.53 1.13
C ASN A 547 -43.10 -85.09 0.95
N GLY A 548 -42.18 -84.78 1.87
CA GLY A 548 -40.82 -85.33 1.87
C GLY A 548 -39.72 -84.36 1.45
N LYS A 549 -40.06 -83.10 1.10
CA LYS A 549 -39.12 -82.04 0.68
C LYS A 549 -38.42 -82.36 -0.65
N ASN A 550 -37.54 -81.46 -1.11
CA ASN A 550 -36.71 -81.67 -2.30
C ASN A 550 -37.49 -81.99 -3.60
N GLY A 551 -38.47 -81.16 -3.93
CA GLY A 551 -39.31 -81.33 -5.12
C GLY A 551 -40.00 -80.03 -5.52
N TYR A 552 -40.96 -80.13 -6.45
CA TYR A 552 -41.82 -79.03 -6.82
C TYR A 552 -43.29 -79.43 -6.85
N ALA A 553 -44.20 -78.47 -6.67
CA ALA A 553 -45.64 -78.68 -6.85
C ALA A 553 -46.31 -77.46 -7.46
N PHE A 554 -47.33 -77.70 -8.29
CA PHE A 554 -48.24 -76.66 -8.75
C PHE A 554 -49.35 -76.42 -7.72
N TYR A 555 -49.76 -75.17 -7.56
CA TYR A 555 -50.96 -74.85 -6.79
C TYR A 555 -52.20 -75.35 -7.55
N LYS A 556 -52.89 -76.37 -7.02
CA LYS A 556 -54.04 -77.04 -7.66
C LYS A 556 -53.68 -77.64 -9.04
N GLU A 557 -53.12 -78.86 -9.05
CA GLU A 557 -52.83 -79.59 -10.29
C GLU A 557 -54.01 -79.60 -11.28
N PRO A 558 -53.79 -79.35 -12.58
CA PRO A 558 -54.81 -79.60 -13.59
C PRO A 558 -55.05 -81.12 -13.68
N CYS A 559 -56.29 -81.56 -13.42
CA CYS A 559 -56.69 -82.97 -13.61
C CYS A 559 -56.34 -83.41 -15.05
N ALA A 560 -55.57 -84.49 -15.18
CA ALA A 560 -55.23 -85.08 -16.47
C ALA A 560 -56.49 -85.45 -17.27
N SER A 561 -56.62 -84.93 -18.49
CA SER A 561 -57.61 -85.35 -19.49
C SER A 561 -56.92 -85.68 -20.81
#